data_AF-A0A521DH71-F1
#
_entry.id   AF-A0A521DH71-F1
#
_cell.length_a   1.000
_cell.length_b   1.000
_cell.length_c   1.000
_cell.angle_alpha   90.00
_cell.angle_beta   90.00
_cell.angle_gamma   90.00
#
_symmetry.space_group_name_H-M   'P 1'
#
loop_
_entity.id
_entity.type
_entity.pdbx_description
1 polymer ?
#
loop_
_entity_poly.entity_id
_entity_poly.type
_entity_poly.pdbx_seq_one_letter_code
_entity_poly.pdbx_strand_id
1 'polypeptide(L)'
;MITWDGAISQSWYGGAAYQDALRLGVARMWPLAAGHQAEVSLGLEHARAASGGVELTQIDLRARVARELNTGATLQYGLALQMVDSDFTNAKRRRGTVYLAYGLPQKLGPAKVSMSIGGSLGDYYDYRVGPFIVPGGREDRTLFGSADFIFEQLDYAGFVPSLKIQAQKTRSNVSRFETNEMSVSLGFVSRF
;
A
#
# COMPACT_ATOMS: atom_id res chain seq x y z
N MET A 1 -19.20 -6.06 -10.22
CA MET A 1 -19.25 -6.74 -8.91
C MET A 1 -18.95 -5.71 -7.82
N ILE A 2 -19.66 -5.74 -6.69
CA ILE A 2 -19.35 -4.90 -5.52
C ILE A 2 -18.93 -5.85 -4.39
N THR A 3 -17.85 -5.52 -3.69
CA THR A 3 -17.33 -6.26 -2.54
C THR A 3 -17.23 -5.34 -1.35
N TRP A 4 -17.51 -5.88 -0.17
CA TRP A 4 -17.38 -5.21 1.11
C TRP A 4 -16.50 -6.05 2.01
N ASP A 5 -15.64 -5.42 2.78
CA ASP A 5 -14.78 -6.08 3.74
C ASP A 5 -14.72 -5.28 5.04
N GLY A 6 -14.41 -5.99 6.13
CA GLY A 6 -14.25 -5.41 7.45
C GLY A 6 -13.27 -6.23 8.26
N ALA A 7 -12.43 -5.55 9.04
CA ALA A 7 -11.43 -6.19 9.88
C ALA A 7 -11.27 -5.44 11.21
N ILE A 8 -11.09 -6.21 12.27
CA ILE A 8 -10.67 -5.71 13.58
C ILE A 8 -9.29 -6.29 13.85
N SER A 9 -8.34 -5.44 14.25
CA SER A 9 -6.97 -5.85 14.54
C SER A 9 -6.52 -5.29 15.87
N GLN A 10 -5.72 -6.06 16.59
CA GLN A 10 -4.98 -5.62 17.78
C GLN A 10 -3.50 -5.87 17.55
N SER A 11 -2.67 -4.94 18.01
CA SER A 11 -1.21 -5.04 17.96
C SER A 11 -0.64 -4.92 19.37
N TRP A 12 0.49 -5.59 19.61
CA TRP A 12 1.16 -5.62 20.89
C TRP A 12 2.63 -5.21 20.74
N TYR A 13 3.16 -4.49 21.74
CA TYR A 13 4.56 -4.10 21.81
C TYR A 13 5.08 -4.36 23.23
N GLY A 14 6.19 -5.09 23.35
CA GLY A 14 6.75 -5.45 24.65
C GLY A 14 5.79 -6.27 25.53
N GLY A 15 4.87 -7.04 24.92
CA GLY A 15 3.85 -7.82 25.63
C GLY A 15 2.62 -7.02 26.08
N ALA A 16 2.62 -5.70 25.93
CA ALA A 16 1.47 -4.85 26.21
C ALA A 16 0.66 -4.57 24.94
N ALA A 17 -0.67 -4.42 25.07
CA ALA A 17 -1.48 -3.93 23.97
C ALA A 17 -0.98 -2.54 23.56
N TYR A 18 -0.76 -2.36 22.25
CA TYR A 18 -0.23 -1.13 21.68
C TYR A 18 -1.33 -0.33 21.00
N GLN A 19 -2.06 -0.96 20.08
CA GLN A 19 -3.07 -0.29 19.27
C GLN A 19 -4.14 -1.28 18.81
N ASP A 20 -5.39 -0.84 18.84
CA ASP A 20 -6.52 -1.51 18.20
C ASP A 20 -6.93 -0.73 16.95
N ALA A 21 -7.41 -1.40 15.92
CA ALA A 21 -7.94 -0.75 14.73
C ALA A 21 -9.18 -1.46 14.19
N LEU A 22 -10.08 -0.66 13.63
CA LEU A 22 -11.21 -1.08 12.83
C LEU A 22 -10.99 -0.61 11.40
N ARG A 23 -11.12 -1.52 10.44
CA ARG A 23 -11.01 -1.26 9.01
C ARG A 23 -12.29 -1.66 8.32
N LEU A 24 -12.76 -0.81 7.41
CA LEU A 24 -13.92 -1.05 6.56
C LEU A 24 -13.54 -0.72 5.13
N GLY A 25 -13.94 -1.58 4.20
CA GLY A 25 -13.63 -1.45 2.78
C GLY A 25 -14.85 -1.67 1.90
N VAL A 26 -14.92 -0.91 0.82
CA VAL A 26 -15.83 -1.16 -0.30
C VAL A 26 -15.07 -1.06 -1.60
N ALA A 27 -15.30 -2.00 -2.50
CA ALA A 27 -14.77 -1.93 -3.86
C ALA A 27 -15.85 -2.24 -4.88
N ARG A 28 -15.77 -1.56 -6.02
CA ARG A 28 -16.60 -1.82 -7.19
C ARG A 28 -15.72 -2.09 -8.39
N MET A 29 -15.97 -3.22 -9.02
CA MET A 29 -15.29 -3.67 -10.22
C MET A 29 -16.25 -3.66 -11.41
N TRP A 30 -15.79 -3.09 -12.53
CA TRP A 30 -16.48 -3.03 -13.81
C TRP A 30 -15.67 -3.76 -14.88
N PRO A 31 -16.25 -4.76 -15.56
CA PRO A 31 -15.70 -5.23 -16.82
C PRO A 31 -15.90 -4.13 -17.87
N LEU A 32 -14.83 -3.68 -18.52
CA LEU A 32 -14.90 -2.65 -19.56
C LEU A 32 -15.03 -3.26 -20.95
N ALA A 33 -14.18 -4.24 -21.24
CA ALA A 33 -14.11 -5.00 -22.49
C ALA A 33 -13.47 -6.36 -22.19
N ALA A 34 -13.41 -7.26 -23.17
CA ALA A 34 -12.73 -8.54 -23.02
C ALA A 34 -11.27 -8.33 -22.56
N GLY A 35 -10.91 -8.87 -21.39
CA GLY A 35 -9.58 -8.70 -20.79
C GLY A 35 -9.33 -7.35 -20.12
N HIS A 36 -10.32 -6.46 -20.00
CA HIS A 36 -10.17 -5.16 -19.34
C HIS A 36 -11.11 -5.04 -18.13
N GLN A 37 -10.54 -4.66 -16.98
CA GLN A 37 -11.29 -4.42 -15.75
C GLN A 37 -10.88 -3.10 -15.11
N ALA A 38 -11.86 -2.31 -14.70
CA ALA A 38 -11.65 -1.16 -13.83
C ALA A 38 -12.14 -1.49 -12.42
N GLU A 39 -11.44 -1.00 -11.41
CA GLU A 39 -11.85 -1.10 -10.03
C GLU A 39 -11.64 0.24 -9.32
N VAL A 40 -12.62 0.61 -8.52
CA VAL A 40 -12.51 1.70 -7.56
C VAL A 40 -12.78 1.14 -6.17
N SER A 41 -11.92 1.45 -5.21
CA SER A 41 -12.09 1.06 -3.82
C SER A 41 -11.93 2.24 -2.87
N LEU A 42 -12.74 2.24 -1.81
CA LEU A 42 -12.69 3.17 -0.70
C LEU A 42 -12.45 2.37 0.58
N GLY A 43 -11.46 2.78 1.36
CA GLY A 43 -11.15 2.21 2.66
C GLY A 43 -11.22 3.29 3.74
N LEU A 44 -11.71 2.91 4.91
CA LEU A 44 -11.67 3.69 6.14
C LEU A 44 -11.00 2.84 7.21
N GLU A 45 -10.02 3.41 7.89
CA GLU A 45 -9.39 2.81 9.05
C GLU A 45 -9.46 3.80 10.21
N HIS A 46 -9.94 3.33 11.36
CA HIS A 46 -9.84 4.07 12.61
C HIS A 46 -9.02 3.25 13.58
N ALA A 47 -7.96 3.87 14.11
CA ALA A 47 -6.98 3.24 14.97
C ALA A 47 -6.87 4.03 16.27
N ARG A 48 -6.95 3.30 17.39
CA ARG A 48 -6.85 3.84 18.75
C ARG A 48 -5.65 3.25 19.46
N ALA A 49 -4.91 4.07 20.19
CA ALA A 49 -3.84 3.59 21.03
C ALA A 49 -4.41 2.95 22.31
N ALA A 50 -3.86 1.81 22.72
CA ALA A 50 -4.26 1.15 23.96
C ALA A 50 -3.73 1.89 25.21
N SER A 51 -2.61 2.62 25.09
CA SER A 51 -2.12 3.54 26.14
C SER A 51 -1.18 4.60 25.56
N GLY A 52 -1.44 5.88 25.82
CA GLY A 52 -0.51 7.00 25.59
C GLY A 52 0.00 7.22 24.15
N GLY A 53 -0.56 6.52 23.16
CA GLY A 53 -0.16 6.58 21.77
C GLY A 53 -1.03 7.53 20.94
N VAL A 54 -0.85 7.47 19.62
CA VAL A 54 -1.54 8.34 18.66
C VAL A 54 -2.79 7.65 18.13
N GLU A 55 -3.92 8.33 18.24
CA GLU A 55 -5.14 7.96 17.53
C GLU A 55 -5.12 8.53 16.11
N LEU A 56 -5.56 7.74 15.13
CA LEU A 56 -5.59 8.17 13.75
C LEU A 56 -6.80 7.62 13.02
N THR A 57 -7.29 8.42 12.08
CA THR A 57 -8.30 8.02 11.09
C THR A 57 -7.70 8.17 9.71
N GLN A 58 -7.70 7.09 8.94
CA GLN A 58 -7.18 7.05 7.58
C GLN A 58 -8.31 6.75 6.59
N ILE A 59 -8.32 7.50 5.49
CA ILE A 59 -9.19 7.26 4.34
C ILE A 59 -8.31 7.02 3.13
N ASP A 60 -8.58 5.92 2.41
CA ASP A 60 -7.89 5.55 1.18
C ASP A 60 -8.89 5.44 0.04
N LEU A 61 -8.68 6.19 -1.04
CA LEU A 61 -9.39 6.05 -2.31
C LEU A 61 -8.42 5.51 -3.35
N ARG A 62 -8.74 4.39 -3.97
CA ARG A 62 -7.93 3.77 -5.02
C ARG A 62 -8.74 3.57 -6.28
N ALA A 63 -8.14 3.87 -7.42
CA ALA A 63 -8.67 3.56 -8.73
C ALA A 63 -7.60 2.80 -9.51
N ARG A 64 -7.96 1.68 -10.13
CA ARG A 64 -7.06 0.90 -10.96
C ARG A 64 -7.77 0.40 -12.21
N VAL A 65 -7.00 0.23 -13.27
CA VAL A 65 -7.43 -0.48 -14.46
C VAL A 65 -6.39 -1.53 -14.77
N ALA A 66 -6.85 -2.76 -14.99
CA ALA A 66 -6.03 -3.87 -15.40
C ALA A 66 -6.46 -4.35 -16.78
N ARG A 67 -5.46 -4.72 -17.58
CA ARG A 67 -5.61 -5.24 -18.93
C ARG A 67 -4.82 -6.53 -19.06
N GLU A 68 -5.48 -7.58 -19.51
CA GLU A 68 -4.84 -8.77 -20.04
C GLU A 68 -4.46 -8.52 -21.51
N LEU A 69 -3.21 -8.79 -21.85
CA LEU A 69 -2.68 -8.65 -23.20
C LEU A 69 -2.86 -9.97 -23.95
N ASN A 70 -2.88 -9.91 -25.29
CA ASN A 70 -2.97 -11.11 -26.13
C ASN A 70 -1.82 -12.10 -25.89
N THR A 71 -0.73 -11.65 -25.30
CA THR A 71 0.42 -12.47 -24.89
C THR A 71 0.17 -13.27 -23.61
N GLY A 72 -0.95 -13.07 -22.91
CA GLY A 72 -1.24 -13.60 -21.57
C GLY A 72 -0.64 -12.76 -20.43
N ALA A 73 0.03 -11.66 -20.77
CA ALA A 73 0.64 -10.77 -19.79
C ALA A 73 -0.43 -9.85 -19.18
N THR A 74 -0.20 -9.36 -17.97
CA THR A 74 -1.13 -8.43 -17.31
C THR A 74 -0.46 -7.07 -17.13
N LEU A 75 -1.16 -6.01 -17.50
CA LEU A 75 -0.74 -4.63 -17.30
C LEU A 75 -1.76 -3.92 -16.43
N GLN A 76 -1.33 -3.31 -15.34
CA GLN A 76 -2.18 -2.55 -14.44
C GLN A 76 -1.60 -1.15 -14.24
N TYR A 77 -2.46 -0.15 -14.26
CA TYR A 77 -2.14 1.21 -13.84
C TYR A 77 -3.12 1.62 -12.77
N GLY A 78 -2.66 2.43 -11.82
CA GLY A 78 -3.50 2.84 -10.72
C GLY A 78 -3.08 4.15 -10.09
N LEU A 79 -4.07 4.72 -9.41
CA LEU A 79 -3.99 5.93 -8.62
C LEU A 79 -4.47 5.60 -7.21
N ALA A 80 -3.82 6.17 -6.20
CA ALA A 80 -4.25 6.09 -4.82
C ALA A 80 -4.16 7.48 -4.18
N LEU A 81 -5.21 7.85 -3.44
CA LEU A 81 -5.22 9.01 -2.56
C LEU A 81 -5.39 8.50 -1.14
N GLN A 82 -4.56 8.98 -0.23
CA GLN A 82 -4.62 8.68 1.18
C GLN A 82 -4.70 9.97 1.97
N MET A 83 -5.59 10.01 2.95
CA MET A 83 -5.68 11.09 3.93
C MET A 83 -5.61 10.47 5.32
N VAL A 84 -4.75 11.03 6.18
CA VAL A 84 -4.66 10.64 7.58
C VAL A 84 -4.95 11.89 8.41
N ASP A 85 -5.92 11.78 9.29
CA ASP A 85 -6.17 12.73 10.37
C ASP A 85 -5.83 12.07 11.71
N SER A 86 -5.36 12.87 12.66
CA SER A 86 -4.80 12.38 13.92
C SER A 86 -4.63 13.53 14.90
N ASP A 87 -4.82 13.26 16.19
CA ASP A 87 -4.58 14.26 17.25
C ASP A 87 -3.10 14.67 17.34
N PHE A 88 -2.20 13.78 16.92
CA PHE A 88 -0.80 14.11 16.74
C PHE A 88 -0.57 14.82 15.40
N THR A 89 -0.28 16.11 15.46
CA THR A 89 -0.14 17.00 14.30
C THR A 89 0.83 16.47 13.24
N ASN A 90 1.96 15.89 13.66
CA ASN A 90 2.97 15.40 12.73
C ASN A 90 2.59 14.09 12.01
N ALA A 91 1.50 13.43 12.43
CA ALA A 91 0.95 12.27 11.73
C ALA A 91 -0.09 12.63 10.66
N LYS A 92 -0.65 13.85 10.71
CA LYS A 92 -1.60 14.34 9.70
C LYS A 92 -0.91 14.42 8.34
N ARG A 93 -1.51 13.80 7.33
CA ARG A 93 -0.93 13.79 5.97
C ARG A 93 -1.97 13.62 4.87
N ARG A 94 -1.61 14.05 3.69
CA ARG A 94 -2.28 13.69 2.43
C ARG A 94 -1.24 13.10 1.49
N ARG A 95 -1.57 12.04 0.77
CA ARG A 95 -0.65 11.41 -0.16
C ARG A 95 -1.36 11.00 -1.44
N GLY A 96 -0.80 11.39 -2.57
CA GLY A 96 -1.19 10.90 -3.89
C GLY A 96 -0.13 9.95 -4.44
N THR A 97 -0.54 8.82 -4.98
CA THR A 97 0.34 7.80 -5.54
C THR A 97 -0.12 7.40 -6.93
N VAL A 98 0.82 7.27 -7.86
CA VAL A 98 0.61 6.72 -9.20
C VAL A 98 1.53 5.52 -9.38
N TYR A 99 1.03 4.45 -9.96
CA TYR A 99 1.85 3.26 -10.21
C TYR A 99 1.44 2.52 -11.48
N LEU A 100 2.41 1.78 -12.01
CA LEU A 100 2.28 0.82 -13.09
C LEU A 100 2.75 -0.55 -12.57
N ALA A 101 2.03 -1.60 -12.89
CA ALA A 101 2.39 -2.97 -12.58
C ALA A 101 2.28 -3.85 -13.83
N TYR A 102 3.20 -4.79 -13.97
CA TYR A 102 3.30 -5.70 -15.10
C TYR A 102 3.53 -7.13 -14.59
N GLY A 103 2.62 -8.04 -14.92
CA GLY A 103 2.75 -9.47 -14.66
C GLY A 103 3.23 -10.20 -15.90
N LEU A 104 4.27 -11.02 -15.75
CA LEU A 104 4.78 -11.84 -16.84
C LEU A 104 3.71 -12.87 -17.29
N PRO A 105 3.62 -13.14 -18.60
CA PRO A 105 2.66 -14.12 -19.14
C PRO A 105 3.02 -15.55 -18.76
N GLN A 106 4.32 -15.83 -18.66
CA GLN A 106 4.86 -17.15 -18.36
C GLN A 106 5.64 -17.09 -17.05
N LYS A 107 5.72 -18.24 -16.38
CA LYS A 107 6.54 -18.42 -15.18
C LYS A 107 8.01 -18.28 -15.55
N LEU A 108 8.79 -17.63 -14.68
CA LEU A 108 10.24 -17.62 -14.75
C LEU A 108 10.77 -18.71 -13.82
N GLY A 109 11.09 -19.88 -14.38
CA GLY A 109 11.40 -21.07 -13.60
C GLY A 109 10.20 -21.51 -12.75
N PRO A 110 10.34 -21.71 -11.43
CA PRO A 110 9.23 -22.10 -10.56
C PRO A 110 8.29 -20.95 -10.18
N ALA A 111 8.65 -19.70 -10.50
CA ALA A 111 7.96 -18.52 -9.98
C ALA A 111 7.10 -17.81 -11.04
N LYS A 112 5.88 -17.44 -10.67
CA LYS A 112 5.12 -16.40 -11.37
C LYS A 112 5.64 -15.04 -10.89
N VAL A 113 6.00 -14.17 -11.83
CA VAL A 113 6.65 -12.89 -11.52
C VAL A 113 5.77 -11.73 -11.93
N SER A 114 5.66 -10.75 -11.05
CA SER A 114 5.12 -9.43 -11.37
C SER A 114 6.04 -8.34 -10.87
N MET A 115 6.09 -7.23 -11.59
CA MET A 115 6.89 -6.06 -11.24
C MET A 115 6.00 -4.85 -11.12
N SER A 116 6.35 -3.91 -10.24
CA SER A 116 5.68 -2.62 -10.16
C SER A 116 6.67 -1.48 -10.04
N ILE A 117 6.29 -0.32 -10.54
CA ILE A 117 7.00 0.94 -10.36
C ILE A 117 5.99 2.05 -10.13
N GLY A 118 6.32 3.01 -9.28
CA GLY A 118 5.44 4.13 -9.02
C GLY A 118 6.12 5.26 -8.27
N GLY A 119 5.35 6.32 -8.08
CA GLY A 119 5.76 7.46 -7.31
C GLY A 119 4.63 7.99 -6.45
N SER A 120 4.98 8.65 -5.35
CA SER A 120 4.02 9.32 -4.49
C SER A 120 4.48 10.70 -4.04
N LEU A 121 3.53 11.59 -3.84
CA LEU A 121 3.71 12.92 -3.26
C LEU A 121 2.92 12.95 -1.95
N GLY A 122 3.60 13.28 -0.85
CA GLY A 122 3.03 13.31 0.49
C GLY A 122 3.19 14.69 1.14
N ASP A 123 2.07 15.30 1.50
CA ASP A 123 2.03 16.61 2.15
C ASP A 123 1.68 16.49 3.64
N TYR A 124 2.49 17.10 4.47
CA TYR A 124 2.35 17.24 5.92
C TYR A 124 2.28 18.74 6.25
N TYR A 125 1.13 19.34 5.96
CA TYR A 125 0.91 20.79 6.00
C TYR A 125 1.09 21.38 7.41
N ASP A 126 0.73 20.63 8.45
CA ASP A 126 0.85 21.09 9.83
C ASP A 126 2.18 20.69 10.51
N TYR A 127 3.18 20.21 9.76
CA TYR A 127 4.40 19.66 10.35
C TYR A 127 5.14 20.65 11.28
N ARG A 128 5.49 20.19 12.49
CA ARG A 128 6.17 20.98 13.53
C ARG A 128 7.40 20.26 14.10
N VAL A 129 8.39 21.04 14.50
CA VAL A 129 9.55 20.57 15.29
C VAL A 129 9.49 21.21 16.67
N GLY A 130 9.03 20.44 17.66
CA GLY A 130 8.72 20.96 18.98
C GLY A 130 7.64 22.05 18.90
N PRO A 131 7.87 23.25 19.47
CA PRO A 131 6.89 24.35 19.38
C PRO A 131 6.92 25.07 18.02
N PHE A 132 7.89 24.79 17.15
CA PHE A 132 8.10 25.56 15.91
C PHE A 132 7.39 24.92 14.72
N ILE A 133 6.55 25.70 14.04
CA ILE A 133 5.93 25.32 12.77
C ILE A 133 6.98 25.46 11.67
N VAL A 134 7.12 24.44 10.81
CA VAL A 134 7.97 24.54 9.62
C VAL A 134 7.21 25.35 8.55
N PRO A 135 7.71 26.53 8.12
CA PRO A 135 7.03 27.31 7.10
C PRO A 135 6.87 26.50 5.81
N GLY A 136 5.63 26.38 5.30
CA GLY A 136 5.31 25.56 4.13
C GLY A 136 5.12 24.06 4.42
N GLY A 137 5.27 23.62 5.67
CA GLY A 137 5.10 22.22 6.06
C GLY A 137 6.21 21.29 5.54
N ARG A 138 5.95 19.98 5.54
CA ARG A 138 6.82 18.98 4.94
C ARG A 138 6.19 18.39 3.68
N GLU A 139 6.97 18.30 2.62
CA GLU A 139 6.62 17.63 1.36
C GLU A 139 7.61 16.49 1.12
N ASP A 140 7.09 15.29 0.91
CA ASP A 140 7.85 14.09 0.63
C ASP A 140 7.55 13.58 -0.78
N ARG A 141 8.59 13.34 -1.57
CA ARG A 141 8.51 12.76 -2.92
C ARG A 141 9.17 11.39 -2.91
N THR A 142 8.40 10.36 -3.18
CA THR A 142 8.87 8.97 -3.13
C THR A 142 8.81 8.35 -4.51
N LEU A 143 9.89 7.69 -4.90
CA LEU A 143 9.94 6.77 -6.04
C LEU A 143 10.11 5.35 -5.49
N PHE A 144 9.35 4.39 -6.00
CA PHE A 144 9.43 3.00 -5.55
C PHE A 144 9.28 2.02 -6.71
N GLY A 145 9.79 0.81 -6.50
CA GLY A 145 9.55 -0.33 -7.36
C GLY A 145 9.59 -1.64 -6.58
N SER A 146 8.86 -2.64 -7.07
CA SER A 146 8.86 -3.99 -6.50
C SER A 146 8.95 -5.07 -7.57
N ALA A 147 9.47 -6.22 -7.16
CA ALA A 147 9.35 -7.49 -7.86
C ALA A 147 8.77 -8.52 -6.90
N ASP A 148 7.68 -9.16 -7.31
CA ASP A 148 6.91 -10.11 -6.53
C ASP A 148 7.00 -11.47 -7.25
N PHE A 149 7.38 -12.51 -6.50
CA PHE A 149 7.61 -13.87 -6.97
C PHE A 149 6.71 -14.82 -6.19
N ILE A 150 5.84 -15.56 -6.89
CA ILE A 150 4.96 -16.57 -6.29
C ILE A 150 5.37 -17.96 -6.79
N PHE A 151 5.79 -18.83 -5.89
CA PHE A 151 6.32 -20.16 -6.22
C PHE A 151 5.21 -21.19 -6.29
N GLU A 152 4.40 -21.13 -7.36
CA GLU A 152 3.19 -21.95 -7.49
C GLU A 152 3.43 -23.46 -7.52
N GLN A 153 4.66 -23.90 -7.80
CA GLN A 153 5.03 -25.32 -7.81
C GLN A 153 5.31 -25.87 -6.40
N LEU A 154 5.47 -24.98 -5.41
CA LEU A 154 5.71 -25.34 -4.01
C LEU A 154 4.40 -25.22 -3.23
N ASP A 155 3.34 -25.85 -3.73
CA ASP A 155 2.04 -25.89 -3.05
C ASP A 155 2.09 -26.91 -1.90
N TYR A 156 1.75 -26.44 -0.70
CA TYR A 156 1.49 -27.30 0.43
C TYR A 156 0.17 -26.89 1.09
N ALA A 157 -0.83 -27.79 1.02
CA ALA A 157 -2.15 -27.58 1.58
C ALA A 157 -2.83 -26.28 1.10
N GLY A 158 -2.63 -25.87 -0.16
CA GLY A 158 -3.22 -24.66 -0.73
C GLY A 158 -2.49 -23.36 -0.35
N PHE A 159 -1.33 -23.46 0.30
CA PHE A 159 -0.44 -22.34 0.58
C PHE A 159 0.81 -22.45 -0.29
N VAL A 160 1.15 -21.35 -0.97
CA VAL A 160 2.35 -21.25 -1.80
C VAL A 160 3.29 -20.19 -1.24
N PRO A 161 4.62 -20.43 -1.21
CA PRO A 161 5.59 -19.42 -0.83
C PRO A 161 5.55 -18.21 -1.77
N SER A 162 5.82 -17.04 -1.20
CA SER A 162 5.99 -15.79 -1.91
C SER A 162 7.24 -15.05 -1.44
N LEU A 163 7.96 -14.45 -2.39
CA LEU A 163 9.08 -13.55 -2.13
C LEU A 163 8.76 -12.19 -2.76
N LYS A 164 8.92 -11.11 -2.01
CA LYS A 164 8.84 -9.75 -2.52
C LYS A 164 10.14 -9.02 -2.27
N ILE A 165 10.63 -8.35 -3.29
CA ILE A 165 11.77 -7.43 -3.21
C ILE A 165 11.24 -6.05 -3.56
N GLN A 166 11.51 -5.06 -2.71
CA GLN A 166 11.08 -3.70 -2.93
C GLN A 166 12.22 -2.74 -2.66
N ALA A 167 12.33 -1.72 -3.51
CA ALA A 167 13.23 -0.59 -3.33
C ALA A 167 12.43 0.70 -3.34
N GLN A 168 12.80 1.64 -2.47
CA GLN A 168 12.13 2.92 -2.32
C GLN A 168 13.13 4.02 -1.99
N LYS A 169 12.96 5.19 -2.59
CA LYS A 169 13.72 6.39 -2.28
C LYS A 169 12.78 7.56 -2.05
N THR A 170 12.90 8.21 -0.90
CA THR A 170 12.13 9.41 -0.54
C THR A 170 13.06 10.61 -0.45
N ARG A 171 12.70 11.69 -1.14
CA ARG A 171 13.29 13.02 -0.98
C ARG A 171 12.31 13.90 -0.22
N SER A 172 12.81 14.69 0.72
CA SER A 172 11.98 15.56 1.55
C SER A 172 12.61 16.94 1.63
N ASN A 173 11.78 17.99 1.71
CA ASN A 173 12.27 19.34 2.04
C ASN A 173 12.80 19.43 3.48
N VAL A 174 12.51 18.44 4.33
CA VAL A 174 13.05 18.31 5.68
C VAL A 174 13.99 17.10 5.71
N SER A 175 15.30 17.36 5.71
CA SER A 175 16.37 16.35 5.48
C SER A 175 16.28 15.08 6.34
N ARG A 176 15.79 15.19 7.58
CA ARG A 176 15.64 14.05 8.49
C ARG A 176 14.66 12.97 8.01
N PHE A 177 13.85 13.26 6.99
CA PHE A 177 12.89 12.33 6.38
C PHE A 177 13.30 11.86 4.98
N GLU A 178 14.51 12.21 4.53
CA GLU A 178 15.07 11.57 3.36
C GLU A 178 15.41 10.11 3.69
N THR A 179 14.91 9.18 2.87
CA THR A 179 15.13 7.74 3.09
C THR A 179 15.53 7.03 1.80
N ASN A 180 16.32 5.98 1.97
CA ASN A 180 16.63 5.00 0.93
C ASN A 180 16.46 3.61 1.55
N GLU A 181 15.51 2.85 1.04
CA GLU A 181 15.05 1.62 1.65
C GLU A 181 15.08 0.50 0.62
N MET A 182 15.58 -0.65 1.03
CA MET A 182 15.44 -1.92 0.31
C MET A 182 14.88 -2.94 1.29
N SER A 183 13.78 -3.59 0.91
CA SER A 183 13.13 -4.60 1.73
C SER A 183 12.98 -5.91 0.95
N VAL A 184 13.13 -7.00 1.70
CA VAL A 184 12.88 -8.36 1.23
C VAL A 184 11.86 -8.98 2.17
N SER A 185 10.76 -9.49 1.63
CA SER A 185 9.68 -10.09 2.41
C SER A 185 9.42 -11.51 1.92
N LEU A 186 9.45 -12.46 2.86
CA LEU A 186 9.06 -13.85 2.65
C LEU A 186 7.70 -14.07 3.30
N GLY A 187 6.81 -14.77 2.59
CA GLY A 187 5.46 -15.04 3.07
C GLY A 187 4.83 -16.25 2.39
N PHE A 188 3.58 -16.50 2.71
CA PHE A 188 2.77 -17.55 2.11
C PHE A 188 1.46 -16.95 1.63
N VAL A 189 1.03 -17.31 0.42
CA VAL A 189 -0.23 -16.88 -0.18
C VAL A 189 -1.17 -18.08 -0.23
N SER A 190 -2.41 -17.87 0.23
CA SER A 190 -3.46 -18.87 0.15
C SER A 190 -4.10 -18.90 -1.25
N ARG A 191 -4.40 -20.10 -1.75
CA ARG A 191 -4.99 -20.35 -3.08
C ARG A 191 -6.35 -21.07 -3.04
N PHE A 192 -7.04 -21.06 -1.90
CA PHE A 192 -8.38 -21.63 -1.78
C PHE A 192 -9.41 -20.89 -2.63
#